data_AF-A0A9N8KYI3-F1
#
_entry.id   AF-A0A9N8KYI3-F1
#
_cell.length_a   1.000
_cell.length_b   1.000
_cell.length_c   1.000
_cell.angle_alpha   90.00
_cell.angle_beta   90.00
_cell.angle_gamma   90.00
#
_symmetry.space_group_name_H-M   'P 1'
#
loop_
_entity.id
_entity.type
_entity.pdbx_description
1 polymer ?
#
loop_
_entity_poly.entity_id
_entity_poly.type
_entity_poly.pdbx_seq_one_letter_code
_entity_poly.pdbx_strand_id
1 'polypeptide(L)'
;MSDEYADTVPRRDYDTLDAKHCEITKALDKLAGEFHALGENNKRLLASKASIEEELFETKERCSELERAGTPRPQWDLCADFIGGGRDRWWQLASGLSSRDILRVLLKELGPAAESDHLEHFDGLGTDPVIPPYLRYEGKVRNLRLSRREISVIINDIWLGKMQSPDMPMQDFVTKYFEDRYQQPSIRAEWAYNLCAGAEQMLDEPQVKLFWGVLHGHLSEHIYWGHRAHWRALRDSLYRHAKDQETIPIEEFEKISKATFPLKSEVDIKNLMDVIRKQLKLKLGSNNINLDKLFQENEEGFDRVEFARELYRQRQLAQDKYIREVIAELGGKHAANKTVTVENLKRAFAIVDPAIDHIRMERYIRWAFSDRTSELNSIPPIPLRTLTTRLAAGDIERVGPRYRGTHRRTNYK
;
A
#
# COMPACT_ATOMS: atom_id res chain seq x y z
N MET A 1 -113.30 64.72 -9.40
CA MET A 1 -112.42 63.91 -8.53
C MET A 1 -111.90 62.78 -9.38
N SER A 2 -110.63 62.87 -9.80
CA SER A 2 -109.90 61.78 -10.42
C SER A 2 -108.59 61.73 -9.65
N ASP A 3 -108.51 60.76 -8.73
CA ASP A 3 -107.36 60.51 -7.87
C ASP A 3 -106.22 59.96 -8.72
N GLU A 4 -105.21 60.78 -8.95
CA GLU A 4 -103.92 60.40 -9.54
C GLU A 4 -102.85 60.33 -8.43
N TYR A 5 -103.03 59.43 -7.46
CA TYR A 5 -101.96 59.03 -6.52
C TYR A 5 -102.16 57.57 -6.12
N ALA A 6 -101.72 56.65 -6.98
CA ALA A 6 -101.77 55.22 -6.69
C ALA A 6 -100.53 54.50 -7.24
N ASP A 7 -99.35 54.94 -6.81
CA ASP A 7 -98.24 54.01 -6.61
C ASP A 7 -97.24 54.61 -5.60
N THR A 8 -97.62 54.60 -4.33
CA THR A 8 -96.76 55.08 -3.24
C THR A 8 -96.26 53.88 -2.44
N VAL A 9 -94.96 53.60 -2.59
CA VAL A 9 -94.27 52.60 -1.78
C VAL A 9 -94.34 53.03 -0.31
N PRO A 10 -94.80 52.17 0.62
CA PRO A 10 -94.80 52.48 2.05
C PRO A 10 -93.40 52.94 2.47
N ARG A 11 -93.31 54.06 3.20
CA ARG A 11 -92.03 54.71 3.52
C ARG A 11 -91.01 53.75 4.12
N ARG A 12 -91.48 52.81 4.94
CA ARG A 12 -90.68 51.73 5.54
C ARG A 12 -90.01 50.82 4.50
N ASP A 13 -90.72 50.45 3.44
CA ASP A 13 -90.20 49.58 2.39
C ASP A 13 -89.23 50.32 1.48
N TYR A 14 -89.49 51.61 1.22
CA TYR A 14 -88.54 52.52 0.56
C TYR A 14 -87.24 52.63 1.36
N ASP A 15 -87.32 52.93 2.66
CA ASP A 15 -86.13 53.08 3.51
C ASP A 15 -85.35 51.74 3.62
N THR A 16 -86.05 50.60 3.59
CA THR A 16 -85.43 49.26 3.59
C THR A 16 -84.72 48.95 2.27
N LEU A 17 -85.33 49.31 1.14
CA LEU A 17 -84.73 49.14 -0.19
C LEU A 17 -83.55 50.09 -0.40
N ASP A 18 -83.64 51.33 0.06
CA ASP A 18 -82.57 52.31 -0.02
C ASP A 18 -81.36 51.90 0.84
N ALA A 19 -81.60 51.34 2.04
CA ALA A 19 -80.55 50.75 2.87
C ALA A 19 -79.85 49.58 2.16
N LYS A 20 -80.62 48.65 1.56
CA LYS A 20 -80.05 47.54 0.78
C LYS A 20 -79.29 48.02 -0.45
N HIS A 21 -79.81 49.01 -1.15
CA HIS A 21 -79.13 49.61 -2.30
C HIS A 21 -77.80 50.23 -1.86
N CYS A 22 -77.79 51.00 -0.78
CA CYS A 22 -76.58 51.55 -0.18
C CYS A 22 -75.56 50.46 0.22
N GLU A 23 -76.00 49.36 0.82
CA GLU A 23 -75.13 48.23 1.17
C GLU A 23 -74.54 47.55 -0.06
N ILE A 24 -75.35 47.29 -1.07
CA ILE A 24 -74.92 46.67 -2.33
C ILE A 24 -73.95 47.58 -3.09
N THR A 25 -74.22 48.89 -3.17
CA THR A 25 -73.31 49.84 -3.80
C THR A 25 -71.95 49.86 -3.09
N LYS A 26 -71.93 49.89 -1.75
CA LYS A 26 -70.67 49.81 -0.97
C LYS A 26 -69.92 48.51 -1.21
N ALA A 27 -70.63 47.38 -1.30
CA ALA A 27 -70.01 46.08 -1.59
C ALA A 27 -69.43 46.03 -3.01
N LEU A 28 -70.13 46.61 -3.98
CA LEU A 28 -69.70 46.68 -5.38
C LEU A 28 -68.48 47.58 -5.55
N ASP A 29 -68.46 48.74 -4.89
CA ASP A 29 -67.30 49.64 -4.86
C ASP A 29 -66.06 48.97 -4.23
N LYS A 30 -66.28 48.22 -3.15
CA LYS A 30 -65.21 47.43 -2.51
C LYS A 30 -64.65 46.37 -3.46
N LEU A 31 -65.52 45.60 -4.11
CA LEU A 31 -65.12 44.55 -5.05
C LEU A 31 -64.41 45.13 -6.29
N ALA A 32 -64.86 46.28 -6.79
CA ALA A 32 -64.21 47.00 -7.88
C ALA A 32 -62.79 47.44 -7.48
N GLY A 33 -62.61 47.93 -6.26
CA GLY A 33 -61.30 48.26 -5.70
C GLY A 33 -60.38 47.04 -5.58
N GLU A 34 -60.89 45.93 -5.07
CA GLU A 34 -60.14 44.66 -4.98
C GLU A 34 -59.75 44.12 -6.36
N PHE A 35 -60.66 44.18 -7.34
CA PHE A 35 -60.39 43.77 -8.72
C PHE A 35 -59.30 44.62 -9.38
N HIS A 36 -59.34 45.94 -9.18
CA HIS A 36 -58.32 46.85 -9.67
C HIS A 36 -56.95 46.54 -9.03
N ALA A 37 -56.91 46.35 -7.71
CA ALA A 37 -55.68 45.98 -7.00
C ALA A 37 -55.09 44.65 -7.48
N LEU A 38 -55.94 43.64 -7.71
CA LEU A 38 -55.54 42.35 -8.26
C LEU A 38 -55.01 42.48 -9.70
N GLY A 39 -55.64 43.33 -10.52
CA GLY A 39 -55.18 43.64 -11.87
C GLY A 39 -53.78 44.26 -11.90
N GLU A 40 -53.52 45.22 -11.01
CA GLU A 40 -52.20 45.84 -10.86
C GLU A 40 -51.13 44.87 -10.32
N ASN A 41 -51.49 43.97 -9.41
CA ASN A 41 -50.60 42.91 -8.94
C ASN A 41 -50.26 41.93 -10.07
N ASN A 42 -51.25 41.54 -10.87
CA ASN A 42 -51.05 40.62 -11.99
C ASN A 42 -50.11 41.24 -13.05
N LYS A 43 -50.28 42.53 -13.37
CA LYS A 43 -49.35 43.25 -14.26
C LYS A 43 -47.91 43.25 -13.72
N ARG A 44 -47.72 43.51 -12.43
CA ARG A 44 -46.40 43.45 -11.78
C ARG A 44 -45.78 42.05 -11.83
N LEU A 45 -46.58 41.01 -11.59
CA LEU A 45 -46.12 39.62 -11.69
C LEU A 45 -45.70 39.24 -13.12
N LEU A 46 -46.46 39.66 -14.12
CA LEU A 46 -46.11 39.42 -15.53
C LEU A 46 -44.79 40.11 -15.91
N ALA A 47 -44.56 41.34 -15.46
CA ALA A 47 -43.30 42.03 -15.69
C ALA A 47 -42.11 41.32 -15.01
N SER A 48 -42.29 40.87 -13.77
CA SER A 48 -41.26 40.10 -13.05
C SER A 48 -40.95 38.77 -13.73
N LYS A 49 -41.98 38.06 -14.21
CA LYS A 49 -41.82 36.81 -14.96
C LYS A 49 -40.98 37.04 -16.22
N ALA A 50 -41.29 38.08 -17.00
CA ALA A 50 -40.55 38.40 -18.22
C ALA A 50 -39.06 38.67 -17.94
N SER A 51 -38.75 39.41 -16.87
CA SER A 51 -37.37 39.67 -16.44
C SER A 51 -36.61 38.38 -16.09
N ILE A 52 -37.25 37.46 -15.37
CA ILE A 52 -36.64 36.17 -14.99
C ILE A 52 -36.40 35.28 -16.22
N GLU A 53 -37.31 35.31 -17.20
CA GLU A 53 -37.14 34.56 -18.45
C GLU A 53 -35.95 35.06 -19.27
N GLU A 54 -35.68 36.37 -19.26
CA GLU A 54 -34.51 36.99 -19.90
C GLU A 54 -33.20 36.60 -19.18
N GLU A 55 -33.15 36.69 -17.85
CA GLU A 55 -31.99 36.26 -17.05
C GLU A 55 -31.67 34.76 -17.25
N LEU A 56 -32.70 33.93 -17.34
CA LEU A 56 -32.56 32.50 -17.63
C LEU A 56 -31.94 32.28 -19.03
N PHE A 57 -32.38 33.05 -20.02
CA PHE A 57 -31.85 32.98 -21.38
C PHE A 57 -30.36 33.39 -21.42
N GLU A 58 -29.99 34.51 -20.80
CA GLU A 58 -28.58 34.93 -20.71
C GLU A 58 -27.70 33.90 -20.01
N THR A 59 -28.19 33.30 -18.93
CA THR A 59 -27.45 32.28 -18.18
C THR A 59 -27.21 31.04 -19.04
N LYS A 60 -28.21 30.61 -19.82
CA LYS A 60 -28.08 29.48 -20.75
C LYS A 60 -27.05 29.75 -21.85
N GLU A 61 -27.05 30.95 -22.44
CA GLU A 61 -26.05 31.35 -23.44
C GLU A 61 -24.64 31.31 -22.84
N ARG A 62 -24.43 31.89 -21.64
CA ARG A 62 -23.13 31.82 -20.96
C ARG A 62 -22.68 30.39 -20.67
N CYS A 63 -23.58 29.51 -20.26
CA CYS A 63 -23.26 28.08 -20.07
C CYS A 63 -22.84 27.41 -21.39
N SER A 64 -23.57 27.66 -22.48
CA SER A 64 -23.28 27.14 -23.82
C SER A 64 -21.92 27.62 -24.34
N GLU A 65 -21.59 28.90 -24.13
CA GLU A 65 -20.27 29.46 -24.46
C GLU A 65 -19.13 28.81 -23.67
N LEU A 66 -19.32 28.59 -22.36
CA LEU A 66 -18.35 27.89 -21.52
C LEU A 66 -18.16 26.42 -21.93
N GLU A 67 -19.22 25.76 -22.36
CA GLU A 67 -19.16 24.40 -22.92
C GLU A 67 -18.39 24.37 -24.25
N ARG A 68 -18.60 25.35 -25.13
CA ARG A 68 -17.88 25.48 -26.41
C ARG A 68 -16.41 25.85 -26.25
N ALA A 69 -16.08 26.68 -25.26
CA ALA A 69 -14.71 27.13 -25.00
C ALA A 69 -13.89 26.13 -24.16
N GLY A 70 -14.52 25.07 -23.62
CA GLY A 70 -13.86 24.07 -22.80
C GLY A 70 -12.92 23.18 -23.61
N THR A 71 -11.62 23.26 -23.33
CA THR A 71 -10.71 22.16 -23.65
C THR A 71 -11.21 20.88 -22.94
N PRO A 72 -11.25 19.72 -23.62
CA PRO A 72 -11.76 18.50 -23.00
C PRO A 72 -10.98 18.22 -21.72
N ARG A 73 -11.71 18.06 -20.60
CA ARG A 73 -11.09 17.79 -19.31
C ARG A 73 -10.31 16.48 -19.39
N PRO A 74 -9.07 16.43 -18.88
CA PRO A 74 -8.31 15.19 -18.82
C PRO A 74 -9.08 14.12 -18.04
N GLN A 75 -8.95 12.87 -18.48
CA GLN A 75 -9.51 11.71 -17.78
C GLN A 75 -8.64 11.37 -16.56
N TRP A 76 -8.84 12.12 -15.48
CA TRP A 76 -8.03 12.00 -14.26
C TRP A 76 -8.09 10.60 -13.63
N ASP A 77 -9.12 9.81 -13.90
CA ASP A 77 -9.22 8.42 -13.40
C ASP A 77 -8.09 7.51 -13.87
N LEU A 78 -7.45 7.82 -15.00
CA LEU A 78 -6.29 7.06 -15.51
C LEU A 78 -5.06 7.23 -14.62
N CYS A 79 -4.95 8.34 -13.90
CA CYS A 79 -3.82 8.60 -13.00
C CYS A 79 -3.75 7.61 -11.84
N ALA A 80 -4.88 6.98 -11.47
CA ALA A 80 -4.94 5.94 -10.45
C ALA A 80 -4.02 4.74 -10.71
N ASP A 81 -3.74 4.44 -11.98
CA ASP A 81 -2.93 3.29 -12.37
C ASP A 81 -1.42 3.58 -12.21
N PHE A 82 -1.03 4.85 -12.09
CA PHE A 82 0.36 5.31 -12.02
C PHE A 82 0.79 5.76 -10.62
N ILE A 83 -0.16 5.98 -9.71
CA ILE A 83 0.10 6.46 -8.34
C ILE A 83 0.05 5.30 -7.36
N GLY A 84 1.05 5.21 -6.48
CA GLY A 84 1.12 4.16 -5.45
C GLY A 84 -0.12 4.21 -4.54
N GLY A 85 -0.73 3.06 -4.23
CA GLY A 85 -1.98 2.98 -3.48
C GLY A 85 -3.26 2.94 -4.34
N GLY A 86 -3.14 3.02 -5.66
CA GLY A 86 -4.21 2.72 -6.63
C GLY A 86 -5.38 3.70 -6.59
N ARG A 87 -6.52 3.25 -7.14
CA ARG A 87 -7.72 4.07 -7.35
C ARG A 87 -8.29 4.67 -6.07
N ASP A 88 -8.27 3.92 -4.97
CA ASP A 88 -8.81 4.39 -3.68
C ASP A 88 -8.00 5.56 -3.11
N ARG A 89 -6.67 5.49 -3.16
CA ARG A 89 -5.80 6.58 -2.70
C ARG A 89 -5.86 7.77 -3.66
N TRP A 90 -5.87 7.53 -4.97
CA TRP A 90 -6.02 8.60 -5.95
C TRP A 90 -7.33 9.37 -5.75
N TRP A 91 -8.43 8.66 -5.49
CA TRP A 91 -9.71 9.29 -5.20
C TRP A 91 -9.65 10.15 -3.93
N GLN A 92 -8.99 9.68 -2.87
CA GLN A 92 -8.78 10.50 -1.65
C GLN A 92 -7.96 11.77 -1.91
N LEU A 93 -7.00 11.71 -2.83
CA LEU A 93 -6.11 12.82 -3.16
C LEU A 93 -6.72 13.82 -4.14
N ALA A 94 -7.53 13.36 -5.09
CA ALA A 94 -8.09 14.17 -6.17
C ALA A 94 -9.56 14.60 -5.96
N SER A 95 -10.29 13.95 -5.04
CA SER A 95 -11.70 14.23 -4.80
C SER A 95 -11.92 15.68 -4.34
N GLY A 96 -12.87 16.36 -5.00
CA GLY A 96 -13.26 17.74 -4.69
C GLY A 96 -12.27 18.82 -5.15
N LEU A 97 -11.17 18.46 -5.80
CA LEU A 97 -10.18 19.42 -6.30
C LEU A 97 -10.52 19.94 -7.70
N SER A 98 -10.05 21.15 -8.02
CA SER A 98 -10.12 21.69 -9.38
C SER A 98 -9.14 20.93 -10.30
N SER A 99 -9.39 20.88 -11.61
CA SER A 99 -8.46 20.23 -12.58
C SER A 99 -7.02 20.76 -12.46
N ARG A 100 -6.83 22.05 -12.13
CA ARG A 100 -5.52 22.66 -11.90
C ARG A 100 -4.84 22.12 -10.64
N ASP A 101 -5.61 21.92 -9.58
CA ASP A 101 -5.08 21.44 -8.31
C ASP A 101 -4.88 19.91 -8.33
N ILE A 102 -5.73 19.18 -9.06
CA ILE A 102 -5.52 17.76 -9.40
C ILE A 102 -4.19 17.60 -10.14
N LEU A 103 -3.89 18.47 -11.11
CA LEU A 103 -2.60 18.45 -11.80
C LEU A 103 -1.44 18.69 -10.82
N ARG A 104 -1.52 19.65 -9.90
CA ARG A 104 -0.46 19.86 -8.90
C ARG A 104 -0.26 18.66 -7.96
N VAL A 105 -1.36 18.04 -7.55
CA VAL A 105 -1.32 16.81 -6.75
C VAL A 105 -0.70 15.67 -7.54
N LEU A 106 -1.07 15.52 -8.81
CA LEU A 106 -0.46 14.55 -9.73
C LEU A 106 1.05 14.78 -9.86
N LEU A 107 1.49 16.02 -10.14
CA LEU A 107 2.91 16.36 -10.27
C LEU A 107 3.67 16.09 -8.96
N LYS A 108 3.03 16.35 -7.80
CA LYS A 108 3.61 16.04 -6.48
C LYS A 108 3.70 14.53 -6.21
N GLU A 109 2.69 13.75 -6.60
CA GLU A 109 2.66 12.29 -6.42
C GLU A 109 3.58 11.56 -7.41
N LEU A 110 3.78 12.11 -8.61
CA LEU A 110 4.80 11.68 -9.57
C LEU A 110 6.23 12.07 -9.13
N GLY A 111 6.36 12.84 -8.05
CA GLY A 111 7.63 13.28 -7.48
C GLY A 111 8.23 14.50 -8.19
N PRO A 112 9.47 14.91 -7.86
CA PRO A 112 10.15 16.09 -8.42
C PRO A 112 10.32 16.09 -9.96
N ALA A 113 9.94 15.01 -10.65
CA ALA A 113 10.20 14.70 -12.05
C ALA A 113 9.46 15.56 -13.09
N ALA A 114 8.69 16.56 -12.67
CA ALA A 114 7.82 17.31 -13.57
C ALA A 114 8.38 18.64 -14.10
N GLU A 115 9.36 19.27 -13.44
CA GLU A 115 9.71 20.68 -13.71
C GLU A 115 11.22 21.00 -13.88
N SER A 116 12.11 20.02 -14.08
CA SER A 116 13.53 20.37 -14.30
C SER A 116 14.30 19.44 -15.25
N ASP A 117 14.96 20.03 -16.25
CA ASP A 117 15.96 19.41 -17.15
C ASP A 117 17.09 18.69 -16.36
N HIS A 118 17.32 19.09 -15.11
CA HIS A 118 18.29 18.48 -14.20
C HIS A 118 17.93 17.05 -13.75
N LEU A 119 16.76 16.52 -14.11
CA LEU A 119 16.30 15.16 -13.77
C LEU A 119 16.24 14.21 -14.97
N GLU A 120 16.57 14.67 -16.19
CA GLU A 120 16.63 13.80 -17.36
C GLU A 120 17.81 12.83 -17.32
N HIS A 121 18.87 13.18 -16.59
CA HIS A 121 20.09 12.40 -16.52
C HIS A 121 20.63 12.36 -15.10
N PHE A 122 21.10 11.18 -14.68
CA PHE A 122 21.97 11.03 -13.53
C PHE A 122 23.41 11.39 -13.90
N ASP A 123 24.18 11.79 -12.91
CA ASP A 123 25.63 11.85 -13.01
C ASP A 123 26.21 10.48 -12.66
N GLY A 124 27.01 9.92 -13.59
CA GLY A 124 27.82 8.75 -13.34
C GLY A 124 28.72 8.97 -12.11
N LEU A 125 28.88 7.92 -11.31
CA LEU A 125 29.63 7.98 -10.06
C LEU A 125 31.14 7.91 -10.33
N GLY A 126 31.54 7.57 -11.55
CA GLY A 126 32.92 7.33 -11.96
C GLY A 126 33.25 5.84 -12.02
N THR A 127 34.52 5.52 -12.20
CA THR A 127 35.03 4.15 -12.39
C THR A 127 35.88 3.65 -11.22
N ASP A 128 35.89 4.38 -10.11
CA ASP A 128 36.67 4.07 -8.92
C ASP A 128 36.32 2.68 -8.34
N PRO A 129 37.31 1.89 -7.86
CA PRO A 129 37.07 0.60 -7.22
C PRO A 129 36.11 0.62 -6.02
N VAL A 130 35.96 1.76 -5.32
CA VAL A 130 35.01 1.91 -4.21
C VAL A 130 33.55 1.88 -4.67
N ILE A 131 33.30 2.22 -5.94
CA ILE A 131 31.97 2.23 -6.53
C ILE A 131 31.60 0.78 -6.89
N PRO A 132 30.37 0.34 -6.60
CA PRO A 132 29.92 -1.00 -6.98
C PRO A 132 30.06 -1.24 -8.50
N PRO A 133 30.52 -2.42 -8.96
CA PRO A 133 30.85 -2.63 -10.37
C PRO A 133 29.70 -2.34 -11.34
N TYR A 134 28.44 -2.58 -10.94
CA TYR A 134 27.25 -2.28 -11.75
C TYR A 134 26.95 -0.78 -11.90
N LEU A 135 27.56 0.10 -11.10
CA LEU A 135 27.44 1.56 -11.18
C LEU A 135 28.70 2.26 -11.68
N ARG A 136 29.75 1.51 -12.05
CA ARG A 136 30.99 2.10 -12.55
C ARG A 136 30.80 2.64 -13.96
N TYR A 137 30.44 3.92 -14.05
CA TYR A 137 30.22 4.61 -15.30
C TYR A 137 30.56 6.10 -15.16
N GLU A 138 31.13 6.66 -16.22
CA GLU A 138 31.53 8.06 -16.29
C GLU A 138 30.69 8.80 -17.33
N GLY A 139 30.24 10.01 -16.98
CA GLY A 139 29.38 10.84 -17.83
C GLY A 139 27.91 10.81 -17.42
N LYS A 140 27.05 11.35 -18.29
CA LYS A 140 25.61 11.46 -18.05
C LYS A 140 24.91 10.14 -18.37
N VAL A 141 23.99 9.74 -17.51
CA VAL A 141 23.19 8.51 -17.63
C VAL A 141 21.74 8.87 -17.73
N ARG A 142 21.03 8.47 -18.80
CA ARG A 142 19.63 8.83 -18.98
C ARG A 142 18.74 8.25 -17.87
N ASN A 143 17.85 9.07 -17.35
CA ASN A 143 16.76 8.67 -16.46
C ASN A 143 15.60 8.12 -17.30
N LEU A 144 15.39 6.80 -17.23
CA LEU A 144 14.33 6.08 -17.92
C LEU A 144 12.96 6.26 -17.22
N ARG A 145 12.95 6.80 -15.99
CA ARG A 145 11.73 7.02 -15.19
C ARG A 145 10.90 5.75 -15.02
N LEU A 146 11.58 4.67 -14.63
CA LEU A 146 10.95 3.36 -14.41
C LEU A 146 9.84 3.47 -13.36
N SER A 147 8.69 2.93 -13.68
CA SER A 147 7.56 2.79 -12.78
C SER A 147 7.85 1.80 -11.64
N ARG A 148 7.06 1.88 -10.57
CA ARG A 148 7.16 0.94 -9.44
C ARG A 148 7.03 -0.53 -9.87
N ARG A 149 6.16 -0.81 -10.85
CA ARG A 149 5.97 -2.15 -11.39
C ARG A 149 7.22 -2.63 -12.14
N GLU A 150 7.78 -1.80 -13.02
CA GLU A 150 8.98 -2.16 -13.78
C GLU A 150 10.17 -2.48 -12.86
N ILE A 151 10.38 -1.66 -11.83
CA ILE A 151 11.40 -1.93 -10.80
C ILE A 151 11.17 -3.30 -10.14
N SER A 152 9.93 -3.61 -9.79
CA SER A 152 9.58 -4.88 -9.14
C SER A 152 9.81 -6.09 -10.05
N VAL A 153 9.44 -5.97 -11.33
CA VAL A 153 9.69 -7.01 -12.34
C VAL A 153 11.19 -7.25 -12.52
N ILE A 154 12.00 -6.19 -12.62
CA ILE A 154 13.46 -6.31 -12.74
C ILE A 154 14.07 -6.97 -11.50
N ILE A 155 13.65 -6.56 -10.31
CA ILE A 155 14.11 -7.16 -9.05
C ILE A 155 13.78 -8.65 -9.00
N ASN A 156 12.54 -9.03 -9.37
CA ASN A 156 12.13 -10.43 -9.40
C ASN A 156 12.96 -11.22 -10.43
N ASP A 157 13.17 -10.68 -11.63
CA ASP A 157 13.98 -11.32 -12.67
C ASP A 157 15.44 -11.53 -12.22
N ILE A 158 16.03 -10.54 -11.53
CA ILE A 158 17.36 -10.67 -10.91
C ILE A 158 17.36 -11.80 -9.88
N TRP A 159 16.37 -11.87 -8.99
CA TRP A 159 16.27 -12.96 -8.02
C TRP A 159 16.13 -14.33 -8.69
N LEU A 160 15.30 -14.45 -9.72
CA LEU A 160 15.11 -15.69 -10.46
C LEU A 160 16.41 -16.11 -11.17
N GLY A 161 17.09 -15.17 -11.83
CA GLY A 161 18.40 -15.42 -12.44
C GLY A 161 19.46 -15.82 -11.41
N LYS A 162 19.45 -15.21 -10.22
CA LYS A 162 20.42 -15.46 -9.15
C LYS A 162 20.41 -16.91 -8.67
N MET A 163 19.29 -17.63 -8.85
CA MET A 163 19.20 -19.06 -8.55
C MET A 163 20.25 -19.90 -9.28
N GLN A 164 20.70 -19.47 -10.46
CA GLN A 164 21.69 -20.18 -11.27
C GLN A 164 23.12 -19.84 -10.86
N SER A 165 23.32 -18.87 -9.96
CA SER A 165 24.63 -18.43 -9.48
C SER A 165 24.56 -18.10 -7.97
N PRO A 166 24.25 -19.08 -7.11
CA PRO A 166 24.00 -18.84 -5.69
C PRO A 166 25.23 -18.31 -4.93
N ASP A 167 26.44 -18.73 -5.32
CA ASP A 167 27.68 -18.36 -4.63
C ASP A 167 28.22 -16.98 -5.02
N MET A 168 27.71 -16.40 -6.12
CA MET A 168 28.12 -15.07 -6.57
C MET A 168 27.52 -14.00 -5.65
N PRO A 169 28.27 -12.99 -5.19
CA PRO A 169 27.71 -11.86 -4.47
C PRO A 169 26.64 -11.12 -5.29
N MET A 170 25.63 -10.56 -4.64
CA MET A 170 24.53 -9.88 -5.34
C MET A 170 25.02 -8.73 -6.24
N GLN A 171 26.02 -7.94 -5.81
CA GLN A 171 26.57 -6.86 -6.63
C GLN A 171 27.19 -7.37 -7.93
N ASP A 172 28.02 -8.41 -7.84
CA ASP A 172 28.66 -9.03 -8.98
C ASP A 172 27.63 -9.68 -9.91
N PHE A 173 26.59 -10.29 -9.33
CA PHE A 173 25.50 -10.85 -10.10
C PHE A 173 24.69 -9.79 -10.84
N VAL A 174 24.36 -8.66 -10.20
CA VAL A 174 23.67 -7.55 -10.86
C VAL A 174 24.51 -6.95 -11.97
N THR A 175 25.83 -6.85 -11.78
CA THR A 175 26.76 -6.48 -12.86
C THR A 175 26.59 -7.45 -14.03
N LYS A 176 26.85 -8.74 -13.80
CA LYS A 176 26.74 -9.80 -14.81
C LYS A 176 25.36 -9.78 -15.51
N TYR A 177 24.29 -9.63 -14.75
CA TYR A 177 22.91 -9.59 -15.26
C TYR A 177 22.73 -8.50 -16.33
N PHE A 178 23.31 -7.32 -16.13
CA PHE A 178 23.27 -6.25 -17.13
C PHE A 178 24.27 -6.47 -18.28
N GLU A 179 25.44 -7.09 -18.03
CA GLU A 179 26.39 -7.46 -19.10
C GLU A 179 25.81 -8.49 -20.07
N ASP A 180 25.11 -9.49 -19.54
CA ASP A 180 24.50 -10.56 -20.34
C ASP A 180 23.34 -10.03 -21.21
N ARG A 181 22.68 -8.94 -20.80
CA ARG A 181 21.51 -8.36 -21.50
C ARG A 181 21.87 -7.23 -22.46
N TYR A 182 22.87 -6.43 -22.14
CA TYR A 182 23.20 -5.22 -22.90
C TYR A 182 24.69 -5.16 -23.20
N GLN A 183 25.02 -5.13 -24.49
CA GLN A 183 26.42 -5.05 -24.93
C GLN A 183 27.04 -3.66 -24.69
N GLN A 184 26.23 -2.60 -24.78
CA GLN A 184 26.72 -1.22 -24.66
C GLN A 184 26.87 -0.80 -23.19
N PRO A 185 28.06 -0.33 -22.74
CA PRO A 185 28.27 0.16 -21.37
C PRO A 185 27.31 1.28 -20.95
N SER A 186 26.97 2.20 -21.86
CA SER A 186 26.03 3.29 -21.59
C SER A 186 24.65 2.78 -21.24
N ILE A 187 24.12 1.81 -21.98
CA ILE A 187 22.81 1.20 -21.73
C ILE A 187 22.82 0.42 -20.41
N ARG A 188 23.91 -0.29 -20.10
CA ARG A 188 24.06 -0.97 -18.79
C ARG A 188 23.97 0.03 -17.64
N ALA A 189 24.67 1.16 -17.77
CA ALA A 189 24.61 2.23 -16.78
C ALA A 189 23.20 2.81 -16.67
N GLU A 190 22.51 3.08 -17.78
CA GLU A 190 21.10 3.53 -17.76
C GLU A 190 20.24 2.62 -16.90
N TRP A 191 20.24 1.31 -17.16
CA TRP A 191 19.41 0.39 -16.38
C TRP A 191 19.86 0.27 -14.92
N ALA A 192 21.16 0.19 -14.65
CA ALA A 192 21.67 0.05 -13.29
C ALA A 192 21.35 1.27 -12.40
N TYR A 193 21.52 2.48 -12.93
CA TYR A 193 21.20 3.71 -12.21
C TYR A 193 19.70 3.86 -11.98
N ASN A 194 18.88 3.56 -12.99
CA ASN A 194 17.43 3.62 -12.85
C ASN A 194 16.89 2.57 -11.88
N LEU A 195 17.43 1.35 -11.90
CA LEU A 195 17.11 0.32 -10.89
C LEU A 195 17.41 0.84 -9.48
N CYS A 196 18.58 1.46 -9.28
CA CYS A 196 18.97 1.95 -7.96
C CYS A 196 18.09 3.10 -7.49
N ALA A 197 17.91 4.12 -8.34
CA ALA A 197 17.07 5.27 -8.02
C ALA A 197 15.61 4.84 -7.75
N GLY A 198 15.06 3.93 -8.55
CA GLY A 198 13.72 3.41 -8.34
C GLY A 198 13.59 2.58 -7.06
N ALA A 199 14.57 1.71 -6.77
CA ALA A 199 14.56 0.90 -5.55
C ALA A 199 14.69 1.75 -4.28
N GLU A 200 15.52 2.80 -4.29
CA GLU A 200 15.67 3.73 -3.17
C GLU A 200 14.38 4.50 -2.85
N GLN A 201 13.59 4.84 -3.87
CA GLN A 201 12.28 5.49 -3.69
C GLN A 201 11.17 4.54 -3.20
N MET A 202 11.43 3.23 -3.23
CA MET A 202 10.46 2.17 -2.91
C MET A 202 10.85 1.40 -1.64
N LEU A 203 11.66 1.98 -0.74
CA LEU A 203 12.06 1.31 0.51
C LEU A 203 10.91 1.11 1.51
N ASP A 204 9.73 1.67 1.23
CA ASP A 204 8.47 1.35 1.91
C ASP A 204 7.98 -0.08 1.61
N GLU A 205 8.37 -0.63 0.46
CA GLU A 205 8.04 -1.99 0.03
C GLU A 205 9.02 -3.02 0.62
N PRO A 206 8.58 -3.97 1.47
CA PRO A 206 9.47 -4.88 2.20
C PRO A 206 10.42 -5.69 1.32
N GLN A 207 9.95 -6.14 0.15
CA GLN A 207 10.71 -6.91 -0.83
C GLN A 207 11.77 -6.08 -1.54
N VAL A 208 11.46 -4.83 -1.87
CA VAL A 208 12.44 -3.90 -2.47
C VAL A 208 13.48 -3.53 -1.44
N LYS A 209 13.07 -3.26 -0.20
CA LYS A 209 13.98 -3.02 0.93
C LYS A 209 14.92 -4.20 1.18
N LEU A 210 14.41 -5.44 1.07
CA LEU A 210 15.23 -6.64 1.19
C LEU A 210 16.26 -6.71 0.06
N PHE A 211 15.82 -6.59 -1.20
CA PHE A 211 16.72 -6.56 -2.35
C PHE A 211 17.79 -5.47 -2.21
N TRP A 212 17.39 -4.24 -1.91
CA TRP A 212 18.28 -3.10 -1.72
C TRP A 212 19.32 -3.37 -0.63
N GLY A 213 18.87 -3.91 0.52
CA GLY A 213 19.77 -4.26 1.61
C GLY A 213 20.76 -5.36 1.25
N VAL A 214 20.33 -6.38 0.49
CA VAL A 214 21.20 -7.46 0.01
C VAL A 214 22.20 -6.93 -1.02
N LEU A 215 21.74 -6.10 -1.96
CA LEU A 215 22.59 -5.47 -2.98
C LEU A 215 23.71 -4.65 -2.34
N HIS A 216 23.43 -3.91 -1.27
CA HIS A 216 24.44 -3.12 -0.56
C HIS A 216 25.19 -3.88 0.53
N GLY A 217 24.96 -5.19 0.68
CA GLY A 217 25.61 -6.01 1.70
C GLY A 217 25.15 -5.73 3.14
N HIS A 218 24.07 -4.96 3.32
CA HIS A 218 23.46 -4.65 4.61
C HIS A 218 22.56 -5.77 5.13
N LEU A 219 22.00 -6.61 4.25
CA LEU A 219 21.13 -7.73 4.61
C LEU A 219 21.66 -9.03 4.03
N SER A 220 21.36 -10.15 4.70
CA SER A 220 21.71 -11.47 4.21
C SER A 220 20.78 -11.90 3.07
N GLU A 221 21.36 -12.34 1.96
CA GLU A 221 20.63 -12.91 0.82
C GLU A 221 19.78 -14.13 1.23
N HIS A 222 20.23 -14.89 2.24
CA HIS A 222 19.51 -16.05 2.77
C HIS A 222 18.12 -15.71 3.31
N ILE A 223 17.83 -14.45 3.65
CA ILE A 223 16.49 -14.03 4.06
C ILE A 223 15.48 -14.25 2.94
N TYR A 224 15.82 -13.87 1.70
CA TYR A 224 14.96 -14.07 0.54
C TYR A 224 14.76 -15.55 0.26
N TRP A 225 15.86 -16.31 0.26
CA TRP A 225 15.82 -17.75 0.00
C TRP A 225 15.07 -18.55 1.06
N GLY A 226 15.22 -18.20 2.34
CA GLY A 226 14.47 -18.78 3.44
C GLY A 226 12.97 -18.48 3.33
N HIS A 227 12.61 -17.24 2.98
CA HIS A 227 11.22 -16.88 2.73
C HIS A 227 10.61 -17.68 1.57
N ARG A 228 11.33 -17.78 0.45
CA ARG A 228 10.91 -18.57 -0.72
C ARG A 228 10.83 -20.06 -0.43
N ALA A 229 11.72 -20.58 0.42
CA ALA A 229 11.67 -21.97 0.87
C ALA A 229 10.42 -22.24 1.70
N HIS A 230 10.04 -21.36 2.62
CA HIS A 230 8.79 -21.49 3.38
C HIS A 230 7.55 -21.45 2.49
N TRP A 231 7.53 -20.52 1.51
CA TRP A 231 6.47 -20.45 0.49
C TRP A 231 6.30 -21.77 -0.26
N ARG A 232 7.40 -22.31 -0.79
CA ARG A 232 7.40 -23.58 -1.53
C ARG A 232 7.06 -24.77 -0.63
N ALA A 233 7.60 -24.84 0.58
CA ALA A 233 7.36 -25.96 1.49
C ALA A 233 5.87 -26.12 1.81
N LEU A 234 5.16 -25.01 2.05
CA LEU A 234 3.72 -25.05 2.25
C LEU A 234 2.98 -25.42 0.97
N ARG A 235 3.30 -24.75 -0.15
CA ARG A 235 2.70 -25.01 -1.46
C ARG A 235 2.77 -26.50 -1.81
N ASP A 236 3.97 -27.05 -1.78
CA ASP A 236 4.23 -28.44 -2.16
C ASP A 236 3.55 -29.42 -1.19
N SER A 237 3.43 -29.07 0.09
CA SER A 237 2.67 -29.87 1.07
C SER A 237 1.17 -29.85 0.79
N LEU A 238 0.61 -28.70 0.43
CA LEU A 238 -0.81 -28.57 0.09
C LEU A 238 -1.16 -29.34 -1.18
N TYR A 239 -0.39 -29.21 -2.26
CA TYR A 239 -0.63 -29.96 -3.50
C TYR A 239 -0.49 -31.47 -3.31
N ARG A 240 0.50 -31.91 -2.52
CA ARG A 240 0.67 -33.33 -2.17
C ARG A 240 -0.56 -33.89 -1.45
N HIS A 241 -1.15 -33.12 -0.53
CA HIS A 241 -2.37 -33.52 0.18
C HIS A 241 -3.63 -33.44 -0.70
N ALA A 242 -3.69 -32.45 -1.58
CA ALA A 242 -4.77 -32.31 -2.56
C ALA A 242 -4.73 -33.39 -3.65
N LYS A 243 -3.67 -34.22 -3.72
CA LYS A 243 -3.44 -35.20 -4.81
C LYS A 243 -3.52 -34.53 -6.18
N ASP A 244 -2.86 -33.37 -6.29
CA ASP A 244 -2.84 -32.53 -7.48
C ASP A 244 -4.22 -31.97 -7.92
N GLN A 245 -5.21 -31.99 -7.01
CA GLN A 245 -6.45 -31.24 -7.22
C GLN A 245 -6.22 -29.74 -6.98
N GLU A 246 -6.99 -28.92 -7.69
CA GLU A 246 -6.90 -27.45 -7.61
C GLU A 246 -7.41 -26.88 -6.28
N THR A 247 -8.13 -27.67 -5.47
CA THR A 247 -8.78 -27.17 -4.25
C THR A 247 -8.57 -28.06 -3.04
N ILE A 248 -8.48 -27.44 -1.87
CA ILE A 248 -8.41 -28.13 -0.58
C ILE A 248 -9.41 -27.55 0.43
N PRO A 249 -10.00 -28.35 1.33
CA PRO A 249 -10.80 -27.85 2.43
C PRO A 249 -10.00 -26.94 3.37
N ILE A 250 -10.66 -25.94 3.96
CA ILE A 250 -10.05 -24.99 4.89
C ILE A 250 -9.44 -25.70 6.12
N GLU A 251 -10.12 -26.70 6.65
CA GLU A 251 -9.66 -27.47 7.81
C GLU A 251 -8.35 -28.21 7.52
N GLU A 252 -8.24 -28.78 6.31
CA GLU A 252 -7.01 -29.45 5.87
C GLU A 252 -5.89 -28.44 5.61
N PHE A 253 -6.19 -27.28 5.02
CA PHE A 253 -5.20 -26.21 4.90
C PHE A 253 -4.64 -25.79 6.26
N GLU A 254 -5.50 -25.61 7.27
CA GLU A 254 -5.09 -25.20 8.62
C GLU A 254 -4.19 -26.27 9.26
N LYS A 255 -4.58 -27.53 9.15
CA LYS A 255 -3.81 -28.68 9.65
C LYS A 255 -2.44 -28.79 8.96
N ILE A 256 -2.38 -28.64 7.65
CA ILE A 256 -1.13 -28.70 6.87
C ILE A 256 -0.25 -27.50 7.20
N SER A 257 -0.84 -26.31 7.41
CA SER A 257 -0.10 -25.12 7.81
C SER A 257 0.54 -25.28 9.19
N LYS A 258 -0.18 -25.88 10.16
CA LYS A 258 0.34 -26.22 11.48
C LYS A 258 1.47 -27.25 11.41
N ALA A 259 1.33 -28.26 10.56
CA ALA A 259 2.37 -29.26 10.35
C ALA A 259 3.62 -28.68 9.67
N THR A 260 3.44 -27.80 8.69
CA THR A 260 4.54 -27.15 7.94
C THR A 260 5.27 -26.13 8.82
N PHE A 261 4.55 -25.42 9.70
CA PHE A 261 5.10 -24.38 10.56
C PHE A 261 4.85 -24.65 12.04
N PRO A 262 5.55 -25.65 12.64
CA PRO A 262 5.27 -26.10 14.01
C PRO A 262 5.54 -25.06 15.09
N LEU A 263 6.30 -23.99 14.79
CA LEU A 263 6.61 -22.91 15.72
C LEU A 263 5.63 -21.72 15.66
N LYS A 264 4.74 -21.66 14.66
CA LYS A 264 3.74 -20.60 14.56
C LYS A 264 2.66 -20.80 15.62
N SER A 265 2.19 -19.70 16.20
CA SER A 265 1.07 -19.77 17.16
C SER A 265 -0.26 -19.98 16.44
N GLU A 266 -1.28 -20.44 17.17
CA GLU A 266 -2.66 -20.51 16.67
C GLU A 266 -3.16 -19.17 16.12
N VAL A 267 -2.73 -18.06 16.73
CA VAL A 267 -3.06 -16.70 16.27
C VAL A 267 -2.40 -16.40 14.93
N ASP A 268 -1.14 -16.79 14.75
CA ASP A 268 -0.43 -16.60 13.49
C ASP A 268 -1.07 -17.42 12.36
N ILE A 269 -1.45 -18.67 12.64
CA ILE A 269 -2.18 -19.52 11.68
C ILE A 269 -3.53 -18.90 11.32
N LYS A 270 -4.28 -18.38 12.30
CA LYS A 270 -5.54 -17.70 12.04
C LYS A 270 -5.36 -16.44 11.19
N ASN A 271 -4.32 -15.64 11.45
CA ASN A 271 -4.00 -14.46 10.64
C ASN A 271 -3.69 -14.84 9.18
N LEU A 272 -2.97 -15.94 8.95
CA LEU A 272 -2.75 -16.48 7.60
C LEU A 272 -4.07 -16.83 6.93
N MET A 273 -4.99 -17.50 7.64
CA MET A 273 -6.32 -17.82 7.13
C MET A 273 -7.13 -16.58 6.75
N ASP A 274 -7.07 -15.52 7.56
CA ASP A 274 -7.79 -14.27 7.29
C ASP A 274 -7.25 -13.58 6.03
N VAL A 275 -5.93 -13.61 5.81
CA VAL A 275 -5.30 -13.09 4.58
C VAL A 275 -5.74 -13.89 3.36
N ILE A 276 -5.75 -15.23 3.46
CA ILE A 276 -6.17 -16.11 2.36
C ILE A 276 -7.64 -15.86 1.99
N ARG A 277 -8.52 -15.75 2.98
CA ARG A 277 -9.95 -15.45 2.75
C ARG A 277 -10.15 -14.15 1.98
N LYS A 278 -9.36 -13.12 2.31
CA LYS A 278 -9.37 -11.82 1.62
C LYS A 278 -8.80 -11.93 0.21
N GLN A 279 -7.63 -12.53 0.06
CA GLN A 279 -6.94 -12.68 -1.23
C GLN A 279 -7.83 -13.43 -2.24
N LEU A 280 -8.43 -14.54 -1.81
CA LEU A 280 -9.31 -15.37 -2.65
C LEU A 280 -10.75 -14.87 -2.73
N LYS A 281 -11.09 -13.78 -2.01
CA LYS A 281 -12.44 -13.22 -1.93
C LYS A 281 -13.49 -14.29 -1.60
N LEU A 282 -13.19 -15.14 -0.62
CA LEU A 282 -14.06 -16.25 -0.24
C LEU A 282 -15.40 -15.74 0.31
N LYS A 283 -16.51 -16.25 -0.23
CA LYS A 283 -17.87 -15.94 0.25
C LYS A 283 -18.12 -16.60 1.61
N LEU A 284 -19.06 -16.05 2.39
CA LEU A 284 -19.58 -16.73 3.59
C LEU A 284 -20.07 -18.13 3.21
N GLY A 285 -19.61 -19.15 3.94
CA GLY A 285 -19.93 -20.56 3.67
C GLY A 285 -18.99 -21.27 2.68
N SER A 286 -18.06 -20.55 2.03
CA SER A 286 -17.03 -21.21 1.22
C SER A 286 -16.07 -21.99 2.12
N ASN A 287 -16.00 -23.31 1.93
CA ASN A 287 -15.13 -24.19 2.72
C ASN A 287 -13.90 -24.68 1.97
N ASN A 288 -13.71 -24.28 0.72
CA ASN A 288 -12.60 -24.70 -0.13
C ASN A 288 -11.71 -23.51 -0.51
N ILE A 289 -10.41 -23.78 -0.60
CA ILE A 289 -9.35 -22.87 -1.03
C ILE A 289 -8.87 -23.36 -2.40
N ASN A 290 -8.85 -22.48 -3.40
CA ASN A 290 -8.25 -22.79 -4.70
C ASN A 290 -6.74 -22.50 -4.64
N LEU A 291 -5.92 -23.54 -4.79
CA LEU A 291 -4.48 -23.50 -4.66
C LEU A 291 -3.82 -22.73 -5.80
N ASP A 292 -4.29 -22.92 -7.03
CA ASP A 292 -3.73 -22.25 -8.21
C ASP A 292 -3.84 -20.73 -8.09
N LYS A 293 -5.00 -20.23 -7.64
CA LYS A 293 -5.21 -18.80 -7.37
C LYS A 293 -4.47 -18.29 -6.14
N LEU A 294 -4.25 -19.15 -5.14
CA LEU A 294 -3.52 -18.77 -3.92
C LEU A 294 -2.03 -18.57 -4.22
N PHE A 295 -1.46 -19.48 -5.02
CA PHE A 295 -0.03 -19.53 -5.35
C PHE A 295 0.30 -18.93 -6.72
N GLN A 296 -0.64 -18.20 -7.34
CA GLN A 296 -0.40 -17.53 -8.61
C GLN A 296 0.64 -16.42 -8.44
N GLU A 297 1.84 -16.66 -8.97
CA GLU A 297 2.92 -15.67 -9.03
C GLU A 297 2.76 -14.83 -10.31
N ASN A 298 2.85 -13.51 -10.19
CA ASN A 298 2.91 -12.61 -11.34
C ASN A 298 4.37 -12.26 -11.66
N GLU A 299 4.58 -11.45 -12.71
CA GLU A 299 5.91 -11.01 -13.15
C GLU A 299 6.69 -10.24 -12.07
N GLU A 300 6.00 -9.63 -11.11
CA GLU A 300 6.60 -8.89 -10.00
C GLU A 300 7.10 -9.78 -8.86
N GLY A 301 6.77 -11.08 -8.87
CA GLY A 301 7.27 -12.06 -7.91
C GLY A 301 6.24 -12.58 -6.91
N PHE A 302 6.56 -13.72 -6.29
CA PHE A 302 5.70 -14.38 -5.30
C PHE A 302 5.48 -13.53 -4.04
N ASP A 303 6.45 -12.70 -3.71
CA ASP A 303 6.47 -11.79 -2.57
C ASP A 303 5.55 -10.57 -2.74
N ARG A 304 4.93 -10.39 -3.92
CA ARG A 304 3.78 -9.48 -4.09
C ARG A 304 2.48 -10.08 -3.59
N VAL A 305 2.37 -11.40 -3.52
CA VAL A 305 1.15 -12.08 -3.08
C VAL A 305 0.90 -11.79 -1.59
N GLU A 306 -0.30 -11.33 -1.23
CA GLU A 306 -0.66 -10.95 0.15
C GLU A 306 -0.32 -12.04 1.17
N PHE A 307 -0.58 -13.30 0.80
CA PHE A 307 -0.25 -14.45 1.62
C PHE A 307 1.26 -14.60 1.87
N ALA A 308 2.10 -14.39 0.85
CA ALA A 308 3.56 -14.41 1.01
C ALA A 308 4.03 -13.24 1.91
N ARG A 309 3.47 -12.05 1.74
CA ARG A 309 3.79 -10.87 2.56
C ARG A 309 3.47 -11.10 4.04
N GLU A 310 2.36 -11.75 4.34
CA GLU A 310 2.02 -12.12 5.72
C GLU A 310 2.99 -13.17 6.29
N LEU A 311 3.39 -14.18 5.51
CA LEU A 311 4.42 -15.14 5.93
C LEU A 311 5.74 -14.43 6.26
N TYR A 312 6.16 -13.47 5.42
CA TYR A 312 7.36 -12.67 5.65
C TYR A 312 7.25 -11.80 6.89
N ARG A 313 6.12 -11.11 7.08
CA ARG A 313 5.85 -10.28 8.26
C ARG A 313 5.93 -11.11 9.55
N GLN A 314 5.29 -12.29 9.57
CA GLN A 314 5.34 -13.18 10.72
C GLN A 314 6.75 -13.71 10.99
N ARG A 315 7.53 -14.00 9.93
CA ARG A 315 8.95 -14.36 10.05
C ARG A 315 9.76 -13.26 10.72
N GLN A 316 9.59 -12.00 10.29
CA GLN A 316 10.29 -10.86 10.89
C GLN A 316 9.97 -10.70 12.39
N LEU A 317 8.68 -10.80 12.76
CA LEU A 317 8.28 -10.73 14.16
C LEU A 317 8.87 -11.88 15.01
N ALA A 318 8.93 -13.09 14.45
CA ALA A 318 9.53 -14.25 15.11
C ALA A 318 11.05 -14.07 15.27
N GLN A 319 11.73 -13.58 14.24
CA GLN A 319 13.16 -13.24 14.27
C GLN A 319 13.46 -12.18 15.33
N ASP A 320 12.72 -11.07 15.36
CA ASP A 320 12.89 -10.00 16.35
C ASP A 320 12.69 -10.50 17.78
N LYS A 321 11.72 -11.40 17.97
CA LYS A 321 11.50 -12.05 19.27
C LYS A 321 12.68 -12.95 19.63
N TYR A 322 13.15 -13.78 18.70
CA TYR A 322 14.26 -14.69 18.94
C TYR A 322 15.56 -13.95 19.27
N ILE A 323 15.90 -12.92 18.49
CA ILE A 323 17.07 -12.08 18.73
C ILE A 323 16.97 -11.41 20.10
N ARG A 324 15.80 -10.86 20.47
CA ARG A 324 15.62 -10.28 21.82
C ARG A 324 15.90 -11.27 22.95
N GLU A 325 15.49 -12.53 22.79
CA GLU A 325 15.78 -13.58 23.77
C GLU A 325 17.29 -13.90 23.84
N VAL A 326 17.98 -14.01 22.69
CA VAL A 326 19.44 -14.21 22.64
C VAL A 326 20.20 -13.03 23.27
N ILE A 327 19.80 -11.80 22.97
CA ILE A 327 20.41 -10.59 23.53
C ILE A 327 20.17 -10.48 25.04
N ALA A 328 19.01 -10.94 25.54
CA ALA A 328 18.73 -10.98 26.97
C ALA A 328 19.70 -11.91 27.71
N GLU A 329 19.99 -13.10 27.17
CA GLU A 329 21.00 -14.02 27.72
C GLU A 329 22.43 -13.44 27.71
N LEU A 330 22.72 -12.51 26.80
CA LEU A 330 24.01 -11.83 26.72
C LEU A 330 24.15 -10.62 27.68
N GLY A 331 23.16 -10.37 28.53
CA GLY A 331 23.13 -9.27 29.51
C GLY A 331 22.19 -8.13 29.14
N GLY A 332 21.45 -8.24 28.04
CA GLY A 332 20.40 -7.31 27.65
C GLY A 332 20.90 -5.91 27.29
N LYS A 333 19.97 -4.94 27.29
CA LYS A 333 20.25 -3.56 26.85
C LYS A 333 21.29 -2.82 27.71
N HIS A 334 21.39 -3.16 29.00
CA HIS A 334 22.35 -2.54 29.91
C HIS A 334 23.80 -2.95 29.62
N ALA A 335 24.00 -4.02 28.85
CA ALA A 335 25.31 -4.53 28.44
C ALA A 335 25.68 -4.13 26.99
N ALA A 336 25.08 -3.09 26.41
CA ALA A 336 25.25 -2.73 24.99
C ALA A 336 26.73 -2.55 24.56
N ASN A 337 27.56 -1.99 25.44
CA ASN A 337 28.99 -1.76 25.19
C ASN A 337 29.88 -2.92 25.67
N LYS A 338 29.30 -3.94 26.32
CA LYS A 338 30.03 -5.14 26.73
C LYS A 338 30.47 -5.89 25.49
N THR A 339 31.72 -6.32 25.48
CA THR A 339 32.26 -7.17 24.43
C THR A 339 31.72 -8.60 24.56
N VAL A 340 31.37 -9.18 23.43
CA VAL A 340 30.80 -10.53 23.31
C VAL A 340 31.76 -11.36 22.49
N THR A 341 32.21 -12.48 23.07
CA THR A 341 33.02 -13.48 22.36
C THR A 341 32.13 -14.45 21.58
N VAL A 342 32.73 -15.21 20.66
CA VAL A 342 32.04 -16.29 19.96
C VAL A 342 31.47 -17.32 20.94
N GLU A 343 32.21 -17.67 21.99
CA GLU A 343 31.79 -18.65 22.99
C GLU A 343 30.57 -18.16 23.80
N ASN A 344 30.52 -16.86 24.12
CA ASN A 344 29.34 -16.25 24.75
C ASN A 344 28.09 -16.39 23.86
N LEU A 345 28.23 -16.13 22.56
CA LEU A 345 27.11 -16.23 21.61
C LEU A 345 26.68 -17.68 21.37
N LYS A 346 27.62 -18.62 21.23
CA LYS A 346 27.35 -20.07 21.16
C LYS A 346 26.49 -20.51 22.33
N ARG A 347 26.91 -20.15 23.55
CA ARG A 347 26.19 -20.46 24.78
C ARG A 347 24.79 -19.85 24.79
N ALA A 348 24.65 -18.58 24.40
CA ALA A 348 23.35 -17.93 24.34
C ALA A 348 22.40 -18.64 23.37
N PHE A 349 22.86 -19.01 22.17
CA PHE A 349 22.05 -19.78 21.24
C PHE A 349 21.68 -21.16 21.80
N ALA A 350 22.62 -21.90 22.36
CA ALA A 350 22.36 -23.22 22.93
C ALA A 350 21.35 -23.20 24.09
N ILE A 351 21.34 -22.14 24.91
CA ILE A 351 20.36 -21.95 26.00
C ILE A 351 18.98 -21.62 25.44
N VAL A 352 18.92 -20.68 24.49
CA VAL A 352 17.64 -20.14 23.98
C VAL A 352 16.96 -21.09 23.00
N ASP A 353 17.73 -21.82 22.21
CA ASP A 353 17.27 -22.76 21.18
C ASP A 353 18.09 -24.06 21.21
N PRO A 354 17.81 -24.99 22.14
CA PRO A 354 18.57 -26.23 22.25
C PRO A 354 18.46 -27.16 21.04
N ALA A 355 17.53 -26.90 20.12
CA ALA A 355 17.36 -27.68 18.90
C ALA A 355 18.21 -27.18 17.74
N ILE A 356 18.93 -26.05 17.90
CA ILE A 356 19.79 -25.52 16.84
C ILE A 356 20.96 -26.47 16.59
N ASP A 357 21.16 -26.86 15.33
CA ASP A 357 22.31 -27.66 14.93
C ASP A 357 23.58 -26.81 14.80
N HIS A 358 24.74 -27.48 14.82
CA HIS A 358 26.05 -26.83 14.77
C HIS A 358 26.29 -26.04 13.48
N ILE A 359 25.77 -26.52 12.34
CA ILE A 359 25.97 -25.89 11.02
C ILE A 359 25.22 -24.55 10.99
N ARG A 360 23.96 -24.54 11.44
CA ARG A 360 23.14 -23.34 11.50
C ARG A 360 23.66 -22.34 12.52
N MET A 361 24.06 -22.82 13.70
CA MET A 361 24.66 -21.96 14.73
C MET A 361 25.95 -21.30 14.23
N GLU A 362 26.84 -22.07 13.59
CA GLU A 362 28.07 -21.53 13.01
C GLU A 362 27.78 -20.45 11.96
N ARG A 363 26.81 -20.69 11.06
CA ARG A 363 26.38 -19.70 10.06
C ARG A 363 25.93 -18.40 10.73
N TYR A 364 25.16 -18.48 11.81
CA TYR A 364 24.67 -17.30 12.55
C TYR A 364 25.80 -16.52 13.21
N ILE A 365 26.76 -17.24 13.79
CA ILE A 365 27.96 -16.65 14.41
C ILE A 365 28.80 -15.93 13.35
N ARG A 366 29.11 -16.60 12.23
CA ARG A 366 29.91 -16.02 11.14
C ARG A 366 29.27 -14.75 10.59
N TRP A 367 27.95 -14.77 10.41
CA TRP A 367 27.19 -13.58 10.03
C TRP A 367 27.31 -12.46 11.07
N ALA A 368 27.07 -12.77 12.34
CA ALA A 368 27.04 -11.78 13.43
C ALA A 368 28.41 -11.12 13.69
N PHE A 369 29.50 -11.86 13.48
CA PHE A 369 30.86 -11.33 13.61
C PHE A 369 31.41 -10.73 12.30
N SER A 370 30.71 -10.91 11.18
CA SER A 370 31.15 -10.52 9.84
C SER A 370 32.48 -11.17 9.44
N ASP A 371 32.67 -12.43 9.83
CA ASP A 371 33.87 -13.23 9.52
C ASP A 371 33.45 -14.56 8.90
N ARG A 372 33.86 -14.76 7.65
CA ARG A 372 33.49 -15.95 6.86
C ARG A 372 34.56 -17.04 6.85
N THR A 373 35.80 -16.71 7.18
CA THR A 373 36.96 -17.57 6.84
C THR A 373 37.82 -17.93 8.04
N SER A 374 37.87 -17.09 9.07
CA SER A 374 38.70 -17.37 10.24
C SER A 374 38.16 -18.57 11.03
N GLU A 375 39.05 -19.21 11.78
CA GLU A 375 38.66 -20.18 12.80
C GLU A 375 37.80 -19.48 13.86
N LEU A 376 36.70 -20.12 14.30
CA LEU A 376 35.75 -19.48 15.21
C LEU A 376 36.37 -19.00 16.54
N ASN A 377 37.44 -19.64 16.99
CA ASN A 377 38.10 -19.31 18.25
C ASN A 377 39.07 -18.11 18.13
N SER A 378 39.47 -17.73 16.92
CA SER A 378 40.36 -16.59 16.67
C SER A 378 39.63 -15.29 16.37
N ILE A 379 38.30 -15.35 16.20
CA ILE A 379 37.47 -14.16 15.91
C ILE A 379 37.48 -13.22 17.13
N PRO A 380 37.84 -11.94 16.94
CA PRO A 380 37.91 -10.99 18.04
C PRO A 380 36.53 -10.66 18.64
N PRO A 381 36.43 -10.38 19.95
CA PRO A 381 35.17 -9.98 20.57
C PRO A 381 34.66 -8.65 20.02
N ILE A 382 33.34 -8.51 19.88
CA ILE A 382 32.70 -7.27 19.40
C ILE A 382 31.66 -6.74 20.39
N PRO A 383 31.33 -5.44 20.38
CA PRO A 383 30.29 -4.88 21.24
C PRO A 383 28.92 -5.53 20.97
N LEU A 384 28.16 -5.81 22.03
CA LEU A 384 26.80 -6.39 21.96
C LEU A 384 25.88 -5.58 21.04
N ARG A 385 26.00 -4.24 21.02
CA ARG A 385 25.23 -3.37 20.11
C ARG A 385 25.48 -3.73 18.65
N THR A 386 26.74 -3.85 18.25
CA THR A 386 27.14 -4.19 16.88
C THR A 386 26.64 -5.59 16.51
N LEU A 387 26.80 -6.54 17.44
CA LEU A 387 26.29 -7.91 17.28
C LEU A 387 24.77 -7.92 17.05
N THR A 388 24.02 -7.13 17.83
CA THR A 388 22.56 -7.03 17.74
C THR A 388 22.12 -6.53 16.37
N THR A 389 22.72 -5.45 15.88
CA THR A 389 22.41 -4.91 14.55
C THR A 389 22.69 -5.92 13.45
N ARG A 390 23.82 -6.65 13.53
CA ARG A 390 24.19 -7.66 12.54
C ARG A 390 23.26 -8.86 12.58
N LEU A 391 22.88 -9.36 13.76
CA LEU A 391 21.89 -10.42 13.88
C LEU A 391 20.54 -10.04 13.27
N ALA A 392 20.09 -8.79 13.47
CA ALA A 392 18.84 -8.29 12.87
C ALA A 392 18.91 -8.22 11.33
N ALA A 393 20.10 -8.03 10.77
CA ALA A 393 20.34 -8.03 9.33
C ALA A 393 20.49 -9.44 8.71
N GLY A 394 20.54 -10.49 9.52
CA GLY A 394 20.83 -11.86 9.08
C GLY A 394 19.59 -12.71 8.80
N ASP A 395 19.82 -13.91 8.28
CA ASP A 395 18.81 -14.98 8.24
C ASP A 395 18.76 -15.74 9.58
N ILE A 396 18.29 -15.07 10.64
CA ILE A 396 18.28 -15.63 12.00
C ILE A 396 16.88 -16.10 12.37
N GLU A 397 16.71 -17.42 12.49
CA GLU A 397 15.43 -18.05 12.80
C GLU A 397 15.61 -19.13 13.87
N ARG A 398 14.58 -19.29 14.70
CA ARG A 398 14.53 -20.33 15.72
C ARG A 398 14.22 -21.68 15.07
N VAL A 399 14.89 -22.74 15.55
CA VAL A 399 14.73 -24.11 15.06
C VAL A 399 13.70 -24.88 15.89
N GLY A 400 13.83 -24.84 17.22
CA GLY A 400 13.00 -25.64 18.12
C GLY A 400 12.01 -24.83 18.97
N PRO A 401 11.09 -25.51 19.68
CA PRO A 401 10.29 -24.85 20.70
C PRO A 401 11.19 -24.29 21.80
N ARG A 402 10.77 -23.18 22.42
CA ARG A 402 11.51 -22.59 23.55
C ARG A 402 11.64 -23.62 24.67
N TYR A 403 12.85 -23.76 25.21
CA TYR A 403 13.06 -24.55 26.42
C TYR A 403 12.23 -23.97 27.57
N ARG A 404 11.16 -24.67 27.96
CA ARG A 404 10.43 -24.39 29.19
C ARG A 404 11.17 -25.13 30.30
N GLY A 405 12.15 -24.47 30.90
CA GLY A 405 12.78 -24.99 32.11
C GLY A 405 11.70 -25.33 33.13
N THR A 406 11.66 -26.59 33.57
CA THR A 406 10.83 -27.02 34.68
C THR A 406 11.29 -26.25 35.93
N HIS A 407 10.57 -25.19 36.30
CA HIS A 407 10.67 -24.66 37.66
C HIS A 407 10.12 -25.73 38.62
N ARG A 408 10.94 -26.73 38.95
CA ARG A 408 10.79 -27.43 40.23
C ARG A 408 11.08 -26.39 41.30
N ARG A 409 10.03 -25.73 41.79
CA ARG A 409 10.05 -25.18 43.15
C ARG A 409 10.30 -26.35 44.08
N THR A 410 11.55 -26.59 44.42
CA THR A 410 11.91 -27.37 45.61
C THR A 410 11.41 -26.59 46.81
N ASN A 411 10.16 -26.84 47.19
CA ASN A 411 9.69 -26.51 48.53
C ASN A 411 10.43 -27.47 49.47
N TYR A 412 11.53 -27.01 50.04
CA TYR A 412 12.06 -27.61 51.26
C TYR A 412 11.02 -27.37 52.36
N LYS A 413 10.51 -28.47 52.93
CA LYS A 413 9.85 -28.47 54.24
C LYS A 413 10.90 -28.60 55.32
#